data_AF-A0A9D9WQ94-F1
#
_entry.id   AF-A0A9D9WQ94-F1
#
_cell.length_a   1.000
_cell.length_b   1.000
_cell.length_c   1.000
_cell.angle_alpha   90.00
_cell.angle_beta   90.00
_cell.angle_gamma   90.00
#
_symmetry.space_group_name_H-M   'P 1'
#
loop_
_entity.id
_entity.type
_entity.pdbx_description
1 polymer ?
#
loop_
_entity_poly.entity_id
_entity_poly.type
_entity_poly.pdbx_seq_one_letter_code
_entity_poly.pdbx_strand_id
1 'polypeptide(L)' 'MRDQIRRASISVMSNIAEGFESRTDLQFINFLGMARASAGEVRAQLYIAFDQG' A
#
# COMPACT_ATOMS: atom_id res chain seq x y z
N MET A 1 9.88 -0.10 13.08
CA MET A 1 9.05 -1.02 12.26
C MET A 1 7.55 -0.69 12.35
N ARG A 2 6.98 -0.54 13.56
CA ARG A 2 5.54 -0.25 13.75
C ARG A 2 5.02 0.98 12.97
N ASP A 3 5.82 2.06 12.89
CA ASP A 3 5.45 3.24 12.10
C ASP A 3 5.50 3.04 10.58
N GLN A 4 6.40 2.19 10.08
CA GLN A 4 6.46 1.87 8.64
C GLN A 4 5.24 1.04 8.24
N ILE A 5 4.89 0.02 9.02
CA ILE A 5 3.67 -0.77 8.81
C ILE A 5 2.43 0.13 8.79
N ARG A 6 2.28 1.03 9.77
CA ARG A 6 1.13 1.94 9.82
C ARG A 6 1.06 2.84 8.58
N ARG A 7 2.17 3.48 8.18
CA ARG A 7 2.19 4.38 7.01
C ARG A 7 1.89 3.62 5.71
N ALA A 8 2.52 2.46 5.51
CA ALA A 8 2.30 1.64 4.32
C ALA A 8 0.84 1.17 4.24
N SER A 9 0.25 0.73 5.36
CA SER A 9 -1.17 0.35 5.42
C SER A 9 -2.12 1.51 5.06
N ILE A 10 -1.86 2.72 5.56
CA ILE A 10 -2.66 3.92 5.20
C ILE A 10 -2.53 4.21 3.70
N SER A 11 -1.30 4.13 3.17
CA SER A 11 -1.02 4.39 1.74
C SER A 11 -1.75 3.43 0.79
N VAL A 12 -2.02 2.17 1.18
CA VAL A 12 -2.84 1.25 0.37
C VAL A 12 -4.22 1.85 0.12
N MET A 13 -4.91 2.28 1.18
CA MET A 13 -6.26 2.82 1.07
C MET A 13 -6.29 4.19 0.39
N SER A 14 -5.31 5.07 0.69
CA SER A 14 -5.20 6.38 0.04
C SER A 14 -5.05 6.26 -1.48
N ASN A 15 -4.14 5.40 -1.96
CA ASN A 15 -3.97 5.19 -3.39
C ASN A 15 -5.22 4.61 -4.07
N ILE A 16 -5.94 3.67 -3.43
CA ILE A 16 -7.20 3.15 -3.99
C ILE A 16 -8.23 4.27 -4.12
N ALA A 17 -8.39 5.11 -3.09
CA ALA A 17 -9.33 6.22 -3.10
C ALA A 17 -8.95 7.27 -4.16
N GLU A 18 -7.69 7.69 -4.22
CA GLU A 18 -7.17 8.62 -5.23
C GLU A 18 -7.36 8.09 -6.65
N GLY A 19 -7.10 6.79 -6.85
CA GLY A 19 -7.34 6.13 -8.12
C GLY A 19 -8.81 6.01 -8.50
N PHE A 20 -9.70 5.74 -7.54
CA PHE A 20 -11.14 5.67 -7.78
C PHE A 20 -11.74 7.03 -8.17
N GLU A 21 -11.25 8.10 -7.53
CA GLU A 21 -11.61 9.48 -7.89
C GLU A 21 -10.96 9.94 -9.22
N SER A 22 -10.00 9.17 -9.74
CA SER A 22 -9.41 9.46 -11.05
C SER A 22 -10.41 9.18 -12.16
N ARG A 23 -10.60 10.14 -13.07
CA ARG A 23 -11.66 10.11 -14.11
C ARG A 23 -11.32 9.21 -15.31
N THR A 24 -10.28 8.38 -15.20
CA THR A 24 -9.81 7.53 -16.30
C THR A 24 -9.30 6.19 -15.78
N ASP A 25 -9.60 5.12 -16.52
CA ASP A 25 -9.15 3.77 -16.17
C ASP A 25 -7.62 3.66 -16.09
N LEU A 26 -6.90 4.34 -16.99
CA LEU A 26 -5.44 4.29 -17.01
C LEU A 26 -4.83 4.86 -15.73
N GLN A 27 -5.35 5.99 -15.24
CA GLN A 27 -4.90 6.55 -13.95
C GLN A 27 -5.29 5.63 -12.80
N PHE A 28 -6.50 5.09 -12.80
CA PHE A 28 -6.93 4.19 -11.75
C PHE A 28 -6.01 2.96 -11.65
N ILE A 29 -5.66 2.34 -12.79
CA ILE A 29 -4.72 1.22 -12.85
C ILE A 29 -3.35 1.59 -12.25
N ASN A 30 -2.83 2.77 -12.55
CA ASN A 30 -1.55 3.22 -11.99
C ASN A 30 -1.62 3.35 -10.46
N PHE A 31 -2.68 3.94 -9.93
CA PHE A 31 -2.92 4.05 -8.48
C PHE A 31 -3.10 2.69 -7.82
N LEU A 32 -3.79 1.74 -8.47
CA LEU A 32 -3.86 0.35 -7.99
C LEU A 32 -2.48 -0.32 -7.96
N GLY A 33 -1.61 -0.02 -8.91
CA GLY A 33 -0.21 -0.44 -8.91
C GLY A 33 0.55 0.06 -7.67
N MET A 34 0.36 1.34 -7.31
CA MET A 34 0.94 1.93 -6.10
C MET A 34 0.37 1.30 -4.82
N ALA A 35 -0.95 1.12 -4.74
CA ALA A 35 -1.59 0.44 -3.62
C ALA A 35 -1.05 -0.98 -3.42
N ARG A 36 -0.84 -1.73 -4.51
CA ARG A 36 -0.24 -3.07 -4.49
C ARG A 36 1.20 -3.04 -3.97
N ALA A 37 1.99 -2.04 -4.35
CA ALA A 37 3.36 -1.88 -3.85
C ALA A 37 3.38 -1.65 -2.32
N SER A 38 2.53 -0.74 -1.81
CA SER A 38 2.41 -0.50 -0.36
C SER A 38 1.96 -1.74 0.41
N ALA A 39 1.04 -2.55 -0.16
CA ALA A 39 0.65 -3.83 0.44
C ALA A 39 1.82 -4.84 0.47
N GLY A 40 2.70 -4.80 -0.53
CA GLY A 40 3.95 -5.58 -0.54
C GLY A 40 4.90 -5.18 0.57
N GLU A 41 5.05 -3.88 0.83
CA GLU A 41 5.86 -3.36 1.93
C GLU A 41 5.31 -3.81 3.29
N VAL A 42 4.00 -3.71 3.52
CA VAL A 42 3.36 -4.21 4.75
C VAL A 42 3.67 -5.69 4.96
N ARG A 43 3.51 -6.51 3.91
CA ARG A 43 3.80 -7.95 3.99
C ARG A 43 5.27 -8.22 4.33
N ALA A 44 6.22 -7.52 3.69
CA ALA A 44 7.63 -7.67 4.00
C ALA A 44 7.95 -7.28 5.45
N GLN A 45 7.41 -6.17 5.95
CA GLN A 45 7.60 -5.73 7.33
C GLN A 45 7.00 -6.71 8.35
N LEU A 46 5.87 -7.36 8.03
CA LEU A 46 5.29 -8.41 8.87
C LEU A 46 6.16 -9.66 8.93
N TYR A 47 6.74 -10.10 7.80
CA TYR A 47 7.70 -11.22 7.81
C TYR A 47 8.91 -10.90 8.67
N ILE A 48 9.50 -9.71 8.51
CA ILE A 48 10.65 -9.32 9.32
C ILE A 48 10.28 -9.25 10.81
N ALA A 49 9.08 -8.75 11.15
CA ALA A 49 8.62 -8.70 12.54
C ALA A 49 8.36 -10.09 13.13
N PHE A 50 7.93 -11.05 12.32
CA PHE A 50 7.74 -12.44 12.72
C PHE A 50 9.08 -13.15 12.95
N ASP A 51 10.05 -12.96 12.06
CA ASP A 51 11.38 -13.58 12.17
C ASP A 51 12.23 -13.03 13.34
N GLN A 52 11.89 -11.85 13.86
CA GLN A 52 12.55 -11.22 15.01
C GLN A 52 11.89 -11.53 16.36
N GLY A 53 10.76 -12.24 16.38
CA GLY A 53 10.04 -12.64 17.60
C GLY A 53 10.36 -14.07 18.02
#